data_AF-A0A8S1B770-F1
#
_entry.id   AF-A0A8S1B770-F1
#
_cell.length_a   1.000
_cell.length_b   1.000
_cell.length_c   1.000
_cell.angle_alpha   90.00
_cell.angle_beta   90.00
_cell.angle_gamma   90.00
#
_symmetry.space_group_name_H-M   'P 1'
#
loop_
_entity.id
_entity.type
_entity.pdbx_description
1 polymer ?
#
loop_
_entity_poly.entity_id
_entity_poly.type
_entity_poly.pdbx_seq_one_letter_code
_entity_poly.pdbx_strand_id
1 'polypeptide(L)'
;MKSTAFLLYICIFALLSPLQCGTSSSGADDRRWLVSLVDLVELDYVDHCEKRADASWNELLGQSKGLAMKLERDKSFGMFVCKQTTDIKSALTAHALAADDNVLRRKVTLLLQPGDTLLETEQWIRLVTFGDNALNKIRFATNYDCGTSSNCTLRELHYNLARQQDEDTLRRMKQSWERNLPDINDYLEHMLPLLRNASKQNSK
;
A
#
# COMPACT_ATOMS: atom_id res chain seq x y z
N MET A 1 -19.27 -71.42 21.95
CA MET A 1 -19.87 -70.39 21.08
C MET A 1 -19.91 -69.05 21.82
N LYS A 2 -18.82 -68.27 21.81
CA LYS A 2 -18.73 -66.94 22.44
C LYS A 2 -17.95 -65.91 21.59
N SER A 3 -17.75 -66.19 20.30
CA SER A 3 -16.88 -65.37 19.44
C SER A 3 -17.62 -64.41 18.52
N THR A 4 -18.95 -64.56 18.37
CA THR A 4 -19.75 -63.75 17.44
C THR A 4 -20.21 -62.42 18.04
N ALA A 5 -20.43 -62.36 19.35
CA ALA A 5 -20.87 -61.13 20.03
C ALA A 5 -19.77 -60.06 20.13
N PHE A 6 -18.50 -60.47 20.26
CA PHE A 6 -17.38 -59.54 20.40
C PHE A 6 -17.04 -58.84 19.06
N LEU A 7 -17.16 -59.57 17.95
CA LEU A 7 -16.98 -59.02 16.59
C LEU A 7 -18.08 -58.00 16.24
N LEU A 8 -19.32 -58.25 16.66
CA LEU A 8 -20.43 -57.32 16.47
C LEU A 8 -20.23 -56.00 17.22
N TYR A 9 -19.66 -56.04 18.43
CA TYR A 9 -19.39 -54.85 19.23
C TYR A 9 -18.28 -53.97 18.62
N ILE A 10 -17.23 -54.60 18.08
CA ILE A 10 -16.13 -53.90 17.38
C ILE A 10 -16.63 -53.28 16.07
N CYS A 11 -17.48 -53.98 15.31
CA CYS A 11 -18.08 -53.43 14.09
C CYS A 11 -18.99 -52.23 14.37
N ILE A 12 -19.76 -52.25 15.47
CA ILE A 12 -20.62 -51.11 15.85
C ILE A 12 -19.79 -49.90 16.30
N PHE A 13 -18.72 -50.10 17.07
CA PHE A 13 -17.81 -49.00 17.44
C PHE A 13 -17.02 -48.45 16.23
N ALA A 14 -16.59 -49.31 15.31
CA ALA A 14 -15.92 -48.89 14.07
C ALA A 14 -16.87 -48.19 13.08
N LEU A 15 -18.18 -48.45 13.15
CA LEU A 15 -19.21 -47.77 12.35
C LEU A 15 -19.72 -46.47 13.00
N LEU A 16 -19.59 -46.31 14.33
CA LEU A 16 -19.95 -45.08 15.04
C LEU A 16 -18.80 -44.08 15.18
N SER A 17 -17.54 -44.53 15.12
CA SER A 17 -16.35 -43.66 15.15
C SER A 17 -16.26 -42.65 13.97
N PRO A 18 -16.73 -42.94 12.73
CA PRO A 18 -16.76 -41.97 11.65
C PRO A 18 -17.88 -40.93 11.82
N LEU A 19 -18.92 -41.23 12.61
CA LEU A 19 -20.05 -40.33 12.86
C LEU A 19 -19.74 -39.23 13.90
N GLN A 20 -18.59 -39.31 14.58
CA GLN A 20 -18.07 -38.26 15.46
C GLN A 20 -17.00 -37.38 14.78
N CYS A 21 -16.70 -37.62 13.50
CA CYS A 21 -15.81 -36.77 12.72
C CYS A 21 -16.63 -35.95 11.72
N GLY A 22 -16.98 -34.72 12.12
CA GLY A 22 -17.48 -33.71 11.17
C GLY A 22 -18.92 -33.23 11.39
N THR A 23 -19.24 -32.74 12.59
CA THR A 23 -20.02 -31.49 12.61
C THR A 23 -19.02 -30.36 12.49
N SER A 24 -18.54 -30.10 11.26
CA SER A 24 -17.87 -28.84 10.95
C SER A 24 -18.91 -27.76 11.24
N SER A 25 -18.82 -27.16 12.43
CA SER A 25 -19.51 -25.91 12.69
C SER A 25 -19.03 -24.97 11.59
N SER A 26 -19.95 -24.48 10.76
CA SER A 26 -19.63 -23.57 9.66
C SER A 26 -18.71 -22.42 10.10
N GLY A 27 -18.84 -21.97 11.36
CA GLY A 27 -17.96 -20.96 11.95
C GLY A 27 -16.49 -21.37 12.17
N ALA A 28 -16.18 -22.66 12.35
CA ALA A 28 -14.80 -23.14 12.52
C ALA A 28 -14.05 -23.18 11.18
N ASP A 29 -14.74 -23.58 10.11
CA ASP A 29 -14.19 -23.59 8.76
C ASP A 29 -14.02 -22.15 8.22
N ASP A 30 -15.01 -21.27 8.45
CA ASP A 30 -14.92 -19.84 8.11
C ASP A 30 -13.73 -19.15 8.78
N ARG A 31 -13.51 -19.42 10.08
CA ARG A 31 -12.37 -18.87 10.83
C ARG A 31 -11.04 -19.39 10.30
N ARG A 32 -10.93 -20.69 10.04
CA ARG A 32 -9.69 -21.29 9.51
C ARG A 32 -9.35 -20.76 8.11
N TRP A 33 -10.38 -20.53 7.31
CA TRP A 33 -10.25 -19.89 6.01
C TRP A 33 -9.72 -18.46 6.15
N LEU A 34 -10.35 -17.63 6.99
CA LEU A 34 -9.93 -16.22 7.19
C LEU A 34 -8.48 -16.13 7.69
N VAL A 35 -8.07 -16.97 8.64
CA VAL A 35 -6.68 -17.00 9.14
C VAL A 35 -5.71 -17.33 8.01
N SER A 36 -5.98 -18.39 7.25
CA SER A 36 -5.12 -18.79 6.12
C SER A 36 -5.02 -17.69 5.05
N LEU A 37 -6.14 -17.00 4.78
CA LEU A 37 -6.17 -15.88 3.84
C LEU A 37 -5.32 -14.71 4.35
N VAL A 38 -5.44 -14.34 5.62
CA VAL A 38 -4.64 -13.26 6.23
C VAL A 38 -3.16 -13.60 6.20
N ASP A 39 -2.78 -14.83 6.53
CA ASP A 39 -1.38 -15.25 6.51
C ASP A 39 -0.77 -15.19 5.09
N LEU A 40 -1.52 -15.64 4.07
CA LEU A 40 -1.08 -15.54 2.67
C LEU A 40 -0.92 -14.07 2.24
N VAL A 41 -1.90 -13.24 2.62
CA VAL A 41 -1.89 -11.81 2.34
C VAL A 41 -0.68 -11.12 2.99
N GLU A 42 -0.29 -11.50 4.20
CA GLU A 42 0.88 -10.94 4.87
C GLU A 42 2.18 -11.24 4.12
N LEU A 43 2.32 -12.45 3.58
CA LEU A 43 3.48 -12.83 2.75
C LEU A 43 3.51 -12.01 1.45
N ASP A 44 2.39 -11.93 0.73
CA ASP A 44 2.31 -11.12 -0.50
C ASP A 44 2.58 -9.63 -0.21
N TYR A 45 2.10 -9.13 0.94
CA TYR A 45 2.31 -7.75 1.35
C TYR A 45 3.81 -7.45 1.55
N VAL A 46 4.55 -8.35 2.20
CA VAL A 46 6.00 -8.22 2.39
C VAL A 46 6.72 -8.14 1.05
N ASP A 47 6.44 -9.07 0.13
CA ASP A 47 7.02 -9.12 -1.21
C ASP A 47 6.79 -7.82 -2.00
N HIS A 48 5.56 -7.30 -1.94
CA HIS A 48 5.19 -6.07 -2.62
C HIS A 48 5.87 -4.85 -1.98
N CYS A 49 5.97 -4.80 -0.65
CA CYS A 49 6.63 -3.72 0.08
C CYS A 49 8.13 -3.69 -0.19
N GLU A 50 8.81 -4.84 -0.21
CA GLU A 50 10.25 -4.92 -0.51
C GLU A 50 10.54 -4.39 -1.92
N LYS A 51 9.85 -4.89 -2.94
CA LYS A 51 10.01 -4.43 -4.33
C LYS A 51 9.75 -2.94 -4.49
N ARG A 52 8.76 -2.41 -3.76
CA ARG A 52 8.42 -0.98 -3.77
C ARG A 52 9.47 -0.12 -3.08
N ALA A 53 10.00 -0.59 -1.94
CA ALA A 53 11.06 0.08 -1.21
C ALA A 53 12.35 0.16 -2.04
N ASP A 54 12.74 -0.94 -2.68
CA ASP A 54 13.90 -0.99 -3.56
C ASP A 54 13.77 -0.04 -4.76
N ALA A 55 12.61 -0.04 -5.42
CA ALA A 55 12.36 0.87 -6.54
C ALA A 55 12.38 2.35 -6.09
N SER A 56 11.82 2.63 -4.92
CA SER A 56 11.88 3.96 -4.31
C SER A 56 13.32 4.38 -4.02
N TRP A 57 14.13 3.48 -3.45
CA TRP A 57 15.54 3.73 -3.18
C TRP A 57 16.33 4.04 -4.46
N ASN A 58 16.10 3.26 -5.51
CA ASN A 58 16.73 3.48 -6.82
C ASN A 58 16.33 4.83 -7.45
N GLU A 59 15.10 5.29 -7.26
CA GLU A 59 14.67 6.65 -7.62
C GLU A 59 15.40 7.72 -6.82
N LEU A 60 15.53 7.56 -5.50
CA LEU A 60 16.25 8.50 -4.63
C LEU A 60 17.73 8.65 -5.02
N LEU A 61 18.35 7.58 -5.50
CA LEU A 61 19.73 7.59 -5.99
C LEU A 61 19.89 8.21 -7.38
N GLY A 62 18.79 8.58 -8.06
CA GLY A 62 18.82 9.18 -9.40
C GLY A 62 19.21 8.19 -10.49
N GLN A 63 18.95 6.89 -10.30
CA GLN A 63 19.19 5.91 -11.36
C GLN A 63 18.33 6.21 -12.59
N SER A 64 18.87 5.98 -13.79
CA SER A 64 18.22 6.35 -15.06
C SER A 64 16.78 5.82 -15.22
N LYS A 65 16.46 4.65 -14.65
CA LYS A 65 15.11 4.07 -14.65
C LYS A 65 14.42 4.09 -13.29
N GLY A 66 15.00 4.73 -12.29
CA GLY A 66 14.53 4.70 -10.91
C GLY A 66 13.08 5.18 -10.79
N LEU A 67 12.76 6.35 -11.34
CA LEU A 67 11.40 6.90 -11.33
C LEU A 67 10.39 5.99 -12.04
N ALA A 68 10.73 5.49 -13.23
CA ALA A 68 9.85 4.61 -13.99
C ALA A 68 9.55 3.31 -13.23
N MET A 69 10.57 2.69 -12.63
CA MET A 69 10.41 1.49 -11.81
C MET A 69 9.58 1.78 -10.55
N LYS A 70 9.81 2.91 -9.89
CA LYS A 70 9.04 3.32 -8.71
C LYS A 70 7.55 3.41 -9.05
N LEU A 71 7.19 4.15 -10.10
CA LEU A 71 5.81 4.30 -10.56
C LEU A 71 5.16 2.95 -10.93
N GLU A 72 5.91 2.04 -11.57
CA GLU A 72 5.44 0.69 -11.87
C GLU A 72 5.11 -0.10 -10.59
N ARG A 73 5.96 -0.01 -9.57
CA ARG A 73 5.75 -0.69 -8.29
C ARG A 73 4.65 -0.07 -7.46
N ASP A 74 4.51 1.25 -7.45
CA ASP A 74 3.38 1.94 -6.81
C ASP A 74 2.05 1.54 -7.45
N LYS A 75 1.99 1.46 -8.78
CA LYS A 75 0.81 0.96 -9.50
C LYS A 75 0.48 -0.48 -9.11
N SER A 76 1.49 -1.37 -9.16
CA SER A 76 1.31 -2.78 -8.82
C SER A 76 0.84 -2.96 -7.37
N PHE A 77 1.38 -2.17 -6.44
CA PHE A 77 0.98 -2.17 -5.04
C PHE A 77 -0.49 -1.75 -4.88
N GLY A 78 -0.93 -0.66 -5.51
CA GLY A 78 -2.32 -0.22 -5.44
C GLY A 78 -3.31 -1.29 -5.93
N MET A 79 -3.00 -1.94 -7.06
CA MET A 79 -3.82 -3.05 -7.58
C MET A 79 -3.89 -4.24 -6.61
N PHE A 80 -2.74 -4.61 -6.02
CA PHE A 80 -2.66 -5.68 -5.03
C PHE A 80 -3.53 -5.37 -3.80
N VAL A 81 -3.39 -4.16 -3.23
CA VAL A 81 -4.11 -3.77 -2.02
C VAL A 81 -5.61 -3.69 -2.25
N CYS A 82 -6.07 -3.16 -3.39
CA CYS A 82 -7.48 -3.18 -3.78
C CYS A 82 -8.07 -4.60 -3.83
N LYS A 83 -7.34 -5.52 -4.47
CA LYS A 83 -7.75 -6.93 -4.57
C LYS A 83 -7.81 -7.56 -3.17
N GLN A 84 -6.75 -7.42 -2.39
CA GLN A 84 -6.65 -7.96 -1.04
C GLN A 84 -7.76 -7.43 -0.12
N THR A 85 -8.06 -6.13 -0.17
CA THR A 85 -9.17 -5.53 0.59
C THR A 85 -10.51 -6.15 0.20
N THR A 86 -10.72 -6.41 -1.09
CA THR A 86 -11.93 -7.06 -1.61
C THR A 86 -12.04 -8.51 -1.13
N ASP A 87 -10.94 -9.27 -1.21
CA ASP A 87 -10.88 -10.66 -0.79
C ASP A 87 -11.15 -10.78 0.73
N ILE A 88 -10.53 -9.91 1.55
CA ILE A 88 -10.77 -9.87 3.01
C ILE A 88 -12.22 -9.50 3.33
N LYS A 89 -12.80 -8.51 2.64
CA LYS A 89 -14.23 -8.15 2.80
C LYS A 89 -15.14 -9.34 2.47
N SER A 90 -14.80 -10.13 1.45
CA SER A 90 -15.58 -11.30 1.05
C SER A 90 -15.49 -12.47 2.03
N ALA A 91 -14.34 -12.61 2.71
CA ALA A 91 -14.09 -13.67 3.69
C ALA A 91 -14.61 -13.34 5.10
N LEU A 92 -15.03 -12.09 5.34
CA LEU A 92 -15.60 -11.65 6.61
C LEU A 92 -17.06 -12.09 6.76
N THR A 93 -17.26 -13.26 7.34
CA THR A 93 -18.59 -13.73 7.77
C THR A 93 -18.86 -13.34 9.23
N ALA A 94 -20.14 -13.36 9.64
CA ALA A 94 -20.55 -13.08 11.02
C ALA A 94 -19.90 -14.01 12.07
N HIS A 95 -19.35 -15.15 11.63
CA HIS A 95 -18.73 -16.16 12.49
C HIS A 95 -17.21 -16.27 12.32
N ALA A 96 -16.62 -15.59 11.33
CA ALA A 96 -15.19 -15.69 11.04
C ALA A 96 -14.29 -15.05 12.11
N LEU A 97 -14.79 -14.05 12.84
CA LEU A 97 -14.07 -13.36 13.91
C LEU A 97 -14.60 -13.76 15.29
N ALA A 98 -13.82 -14.55 16.03
CA ALA A 98 -14.11 -14.86 17.42
C ALA A 98 -14.01 -13.60 18.31
N ALA A 99 -14.81 -13.55 19.38
CA ALA A 99 -14.88 -12.38 20.27
C ALA A 99 -13.56 -12.10 21.01
N ASP A 100 -12.76 -13.14 21.25
CA ASP A 100 -11.51 -13.12 22.02
C ASP A 100 -10.26 -12.96 21.15
N ASP A 101 -10.36 -13.11 19.83
CA ASP A 101 -9.22 -13.02 18.92
C ASP A 101 -8.90 -11.57 18.50
N ASN A 102 -8.31 -10.83 19.44
CA ASN A 102 -7.93 -9.44 19.24
C ASN A 102 -6.84 -9.25 18.18
N VAL A 103 -5.95 -10.24 17.99
CA VAL A 103 -4.84 -10.17 17.03
C VAL A 103 -5.36 -10.27 15.61
N LEU A 104 -6.15 -11.30 15.31
CA LEU A 104 -6.74 -11.46 13.98
C LEU A 104 -7.66 -10.28 13.65
N ARG A 105 -8.46 -9.83 14.64
CA ARG A 105 -9.31 -8.64 14.49
C ARG A 105 -8.48 -7.41 14.11
N ARG A 106 -7.37 -7.16 14.82
CA ARG A 106 -6.48 -6.04 14.51
C ARG A 106 -5.88 -6.14 13.11
N LYS A 107 -5.39 -7.32 12.72
CA LYS A 107 -4.85 -7.58 11.36
C LYS A 107 -5.91 -7.26 10.31
N VAL A 108 -7.10 -7.84 10.42
CA VAL A 108 -8.20 -7.61 9.48
C VAL A 108 -8.61 -6.13 9.43
N THR A 109 -8.71 -5.44 10.58
CA THR A 109 -8.99 -3.99 10.59
C THR A 109 -7.97 -3.20 9.77
N LEU A 110 -6.68 -3.52 9.87
CA LEU A 110 -5.63 -2.84 9.10
C LEU A 110 -5.77 -3.12 7.60
N LEU A 111 -6.06 -4.37 7.21
CA LEU A 111 -6.25 -4.74 5.80
C LEU A 111 -7.50 -4.09 5.18
N LEU A 112 -8.50 -3.76 6.00
CA LEU A 112 -9.71 -3.04 5.56
C LEU A 112 -9.53 -1.52 5.47
N GLN A 113 -8.43 -0.97 6.02
CA GLN A 113 -8.13 0.46 6.06
C GLN A 113 -6.83 0.78 5.31
N PRO A 114 -6.77 0.54 3.98
CA PRO A 114 -5.51 0.60 3.26
C PRO A 114 -5.05 2.03 2.90
N GLY A 115 -5.78 3.07 3.31
CA GLY A 115 -5.41 4.46 3.04
C GLY A 115 -5.74 4.90 1.62
N ASP A 116 -4.83 5.64 0.99
CA ASP A 116 -5.07 6.25 -0.32
C ASP A 116 -5.21 5.23 -1.47
N THR A 117 -4.78 3.98 -1.26
CA THR A 117 -5.01 2.90 -2.23
C THR A 117 -6.47 2.45 -2.28
N LEU A 118 -7.38 2.99 -1.46
CA LEU A 118 -8.83 2.83 -1.65
C LEU A 118 -9.35 3.52 -2.91
N LEU A 119 -8.61 4.49 -3.44
CA LEU A 119 -8.94 5.12 -4.71
C LEU A 119 -9.07 4.08 -5.82
N GLU A 120 -9.91 4.37 -6.81
CA GLU A 120 -9.95 3.56 -8.03
C GLU A 120 -8.55 3.50 -8.64
N THR A 121 -8.18 2.37 -9.26
CA THR A 121 -6.83 2.13 -9.76
C THR A 121 -6.30 3.29 -10.61
N GLU A 122 -7.12 3.89 -11.46
CA GLU A 122 -6.74 5.05 -12.28
C GLU A 122 -6.48 6.31 -11.45
N GLN A 123 -7.30 6.56 -10.44
CA GLN A 123 -7.15 7.69 -9.51
C GLN A 123 -5.90 7.53 -8.64
N TRP A 124 -5.64 6.32 -8.15
CA TRP A 124 -4.40 5.99 -7.44
C TRP A 124 -3.18 6.24 -8.33
N ILE A 125 -3.17 5.70 -9.56
CA ILE A 125 -2.07 5.90 -10.51
C ILE A 125 -1.85 7.39 -10.77
N ARG A 126 -2.94 8.16 -10.95
CA ARG A 126 -2.84 9.60 -11.15
C ARG A 126 -2.19 10.31 -9.95
N LEU A 127 -2.61 9.97 -8.74
CA LEU A 127 -2.08 10.56 -7.50
C LEU A 127 -0.59 10.29 -7.33
N VAL A 128 -0.16 9.03 -7.42
CA VAL A 128 1.27 8.68 -7.24
C VAL A 128 2.12 9.23 -8.37
N THR A 129 1.62 9.21 -9.60
CA THR A 129 2.33 9.77 -10.76
C THR A 129 2.55 11.27 -10.61
N PHE A 130 1.54 12.00 -10.13
CA PHE A 130 1.69 13.43 -9.86
C PHE A 130 2.75 13.69 -8.79
N GLY A 131 2.63 13.04 -7.63
CA GLY A 131 3.53 13.26 -6.49
C GLY A 131 4.98 12.91 -6.81
N ASP A 132 5.20 11.76 -7.43
CA ASP A 132 6.55 11.27 -7.72
C ASP A 132 7.23 12.06 -8.83
N ASN A 133 6.51 12.43 -9.90
CA ASN A 133 7.09 13.29 -10.93
C ASN A 133 7.43 14.67 -10.37
N ALA A 134 6.57 15.25 -9.54
CA ALA A 134 6.82 16.56 -8.92
C ALA A 134 8.07 16.52 -8.03
N LEU A 135 8.17 15.51 -7.14
CA LEU A 135 9.31 15.35 -6.25
C LEU A 135 10.60 15.06 -7.02
N ASN A 136 10.55 14.16 -8.00
CA ASN A 136 11.72 13.81 -8.81
C ASN A 136 12.24 15.02 -9.61
N LYS A 137 11.33 15.76 -10.27
CA LYS A 137 11.68 16.99 -11.01
C LYS A 137 12.38 18.00 -10.12
N ILE A 138 11.84 18.27 -8.92
CA ILE A 138 12.46 19.22 -7.99
C ILE A 138 13.82 18.70 -7.51
N ARG A 139 13.91 17.42 -7.14
CA ARG A 139 15.15 16.87 -6.56
C ARG A 139 16.32 16.89 -7.55
N PHE A 140 16.07 16.51 -8.81
CA PHE A 140 17.11 16.30 -9.81
C PHE A 140 17.23 17.40 -10.85
N ALA A 141 16.46 18.47 -10.73
CA ALA A 141 16.62 19.65 -11.58
C ALA A 141 18.02 20.26 -11.45
N THR A 142 18.60 20.60 -12.60
CA THR A 142 19.91 21.24 -12.75
C THR A 142 19.83 22.62 -13.41
N ASN A 143 18.63 23.19 -13.45
CA ASN A 143 18.30 24.44 -14.14
C ASN A 143 18.01 25.59 -13.15
N TYR A 144 18.43 25.46 -11.90
CA TYR A 144 18.26 26.52 -10.90
C TYR A 144 19.26 27.65 -11.14
N ASP A 145 18.82 28.88 -10.87
CA ASP A 145 19.68 30.06 -10.86
C ASP A 145 20.41 30.13 -9.52
N CYS A 146 21.74 30.11 -9.53
CA CYS A 146 22.58 30.18 -8.33
C CYS A 146 23.12 31.59 -8.04
N GLY A 147 22.63 32.63 -8.71
CA GLY A 147 23.18 33.99 -8.63
C GLY A 147 24.47 34.17 -9.42
N THR A 148 24.78 33.24 -10.33
CA THR A 148 25.96 33.21 -11.19
C THR A 148 25.54 33.06 -12.65
N SER A 149 26.49 33.08 -13.59
CA SER A 149 26.21 32.90 -15.02
C SER A 149 25.79 31.48 -15.41
N SER A 150 25.97 30.48 -14.54
CA SER A 150 25.63 29.08 -14.79
C SER A 150 24.45 28.60 -13.95
N ASN A 151 23.67 27.69 -14.53
CA ASN A 151 22.66 26.93 -13.80
C ASN A 151 23.28 25.92 -12.83
N CYS A 152 22.51 25.49 -11.84
CA CYS A 152 22.98 24.62 -10.78
C CYS A 152 21.92 23.62 -10.29
N THR A 153 22.35 22.70 -9.43
CA THR A 153 21.50 21.72 -8.74
C THR A 153 20.74 22.33 -7.56
N LEU A 154 19.69 21.64 -7.08
CA LEU A 154 18.93 22.09 -5.90
C LEU A 154 19.81 22.29 -4.65
N ARG A 155 20.81 21.41 -4.46
CA ARG A 155 21.76 21.51 -3.34
C ARG A 155 22.58 22.80 -3.42
N GLU A 156 23.10 23.09 -4.60
CA GLU A 156 23.88 24.32 -4.83
C GLU A 156 23.01 25.56 -4.72
N LEU A 157 21.76 25.50 -5.19
CA LEU A 157 20.79 26.58 -4.99
C LEU A 157 20.64 26.89 -3.49
N HIS A 158 20.34 25.89 -2.66
CA HIS A 158 20.18 26.10 -1.22
C HIS A 158 21.45 26.67 -0.56
N TYR A 159 22.62 26.17 -0.97
CA TYR A 159 23.89 26.67 -0.47
C TYR A 159 24.12 28.15 -0.83
N ASN A 160 23.86 28.54 -2.08
CA ASN A 160 24.04 29.91 -2.54
C ASN A 160 22.97 30.85 -1.96
N LEU A 161 21.72 30.39 -1.83
CA LEU A 161 20.61 31.17 -1.30
C LEU A 161 20.85 31.57 0.16
N ALA A 162 21.46 30.69 0.95
CA ALA A 162 21.83 30.98 2.33
C ALA A 162 22.95 32.02 2.50
N ARG A 163 23.72 32.30 1.44
CA ARG A 163 24.91 33.18 1.48
C ARG A 163 24.69 34.49 0.73
N GLN A 164 23.72 34.53 -0.18
CA GLN A 164 23.42 35.69 -1.00
C GLN A 164 22.80 36.82 -0.14
N GLN A 165 23.25 38.04 -0.36
CA GLN A 165 22.77 39.25 0.33
C GLN A 165 22.02 40.20 -0.62
N ASP A 166 22.24 40.08 -1.92
CA ASP A 166 21.56 40.89 -2.93
C ASP A 166 20.11 40.42 -3.13
N GLU A 167 19.15 41.31 -2.85
CA GLU A 167 17.71 41.00 -2.90
C GLU A 167 17.23 40.65 -4.31
N ASP A 168 17.73 41.34 -5.33
CA ASP A 168 17.34 41.08 -6.72
C ASP A 168 17.84 39.71 -7.19
N THR A 169 19.03 39.32 -6.77
CA THR A 169 19.55 37.96 -7.00
C THR A 169 18.76 36.92 -6.21
N LEU A 170 18.47 37.14 -4.93
CA LEU A 170 17.61 36.25 -4.14
C LEU A 170 16.24 36.03 -4.80
N ARG A 171 15.64 37.09 -5.35
CA ARG A 171 14.36 37.03 -6.06
C ARG A 171 14.46 36.16 -7.31
N ARG A 172 15.50 36.32 -8.13
CA ARG A 172 15.73 35.48 -9.33
C ARG A 172 15.95 34.01 -8.97
N MET A 173 16.74 33.75 -7.92
CA MET A 173 16.98 32.41 -7.39
C MET A 173 15.66 31.75 -6.95
N LYS A 174 14.83 32.46 -6.17
CA LYS A 174 13.49 32.00 -5.77
C LYS A 174 12.59 31.71 -6.97
N GLN A 175 12.53 32.60 -7.95
CA GLN A 175 11.73 32.39 -9.16
C GLN A 175 12.23 31.21 -10.00
N SER A 176 13.53 30.93 -10.01
CA SER A 176 14.07 29.71 -10.65
C SER A 176 13.62 28.44 -9.96
N TRP A 177 13.48 28.48 -8.63
CA TRP A 177 12.95 27.37 -7.86
C TRP A 177 11.46 27.15 -8.09
N GLU A 178 10.67 28.23 -8.05
CA GLU A 178 9.22 28.19 -8.26
C GLU A 178 8.84 27.64 -9.64
N ARG A 179 9.65 27.90 -10.67
CA ARG A 179 9.46 27.34 -12.02
C ARG A 179 9.53 25.81 -12.08
N ASN A 180 10.14 25.17 -11.09
CA ASN A 180 10.22 23.71 -11.02
C ASN A 180 9.07 23.07 -10.23
N LEU A 181 8.27 23.87 -9.50
CA LEU A 181 7.11 23.37 -8.77
C LEU A 181 6.05 22.77 -9.73
N PRO A 182 5.24 21.81 -9.24
CA PRO A 182 4.09 21.33 -10.00
C PRO A 182 3.03 22.43 -10.14
N ASP A 183 2.16 22.29 -11.15
CA ASP A 183 1.04 23.20 -11.36
C ASP A 183 0.07 23.13 -10.17
N ILE A 184 -0.13 24.27 -9.51
CA ILE A 184 -1.01 24.37 -8.34
C ILE A 184 -2.48 24.18 -8.72
N ASN A 185 -2.88 24.56 -9.94
CA ASN A 185 -4.25 24.35 -10.40
C ASN A 185 -4.51 22.86 -10.62
N ASP A 186 -3.56 22.14 -11.23
CA ASP A 186 -3.67 20.68 -11.37
C ASP A 186 -3.76 19.99 -10.00
N TYR A 187 -2.97 20.44 -9.02
CA TYR A 187 -3.09 19.96 -7.65
C TYR A 187 -4.48 20.22 -7.04
N LEU A 188 -4.97 21.46 -7.09
CA LEU A 188 -6.22 21.85 -6.45
C LEU A 188 -7.46 21.25 -7.11
N GLU A 189 -7.47 21.16 -8.43
CA GLU A 189 -8.62 20.69 -9.21
C GLU A 189 -8.65 19.17 -9.30
N HIS A 190 -7.49 18.50 -9.32
CA HIS A 190 -7.42 17.08 -9.62
C HIS A 190 -6.84 16.19 -8.53
N MET A 191 -5.90 16.67 -7.70
CA MET A 191 -5.27 15.83 -6.67
C MET A 191 -5.94 15.97 -5.31
N LEU A 192 -6.23 17.21 -4.89
CA LEU A 192 -6.88 17.48 -3.60
C LEU A 192 -8.26 16.81 -3.47
N PRO A 193 -9.13 16.78 -4.50
CA PRO A 193 -10.38 16.05 -4.41
C PRO A 193 -10.20 14.54 -4.24
N LEU A 194 -9.18 13.94 -4.86
CA LEU A 194 -8.87 12.52 -4.71
C LEU A 194 -8.48 12.21 -3.26
N LEU A 195 -7.57 12.98 -2.67
CA LEU A 195 -7.18 12.83 -1.26
C LEU A 195 -8.39 12.98 -0.31
N ARG A 196 -9.27 13.96 -0.58
CA ARG A 196 -10.49 14.14 0.20
C ARG A 196 -11.43 12.93 0.10
N ASN A 197 -11.56 12.34 -1.09
CA ASN A 197 -12.41 11.19 -1.31
C ASN A 197 -11.85 9.92 -0.66
N ALA A 198 -10.53 9.68 -0.80
CA ALA A 198 -9.84 8.57 -0.14
C ALA A 198 -10.01 8.62 1.38
N SER A 199 -9.80 9.80 1.98
CA SER A 199 -9.96 10.01 3.42
C SER A 199 -11.39 9.70 3.92
N LYS A 200 -12.41 10.12 3.17
CA LYS A 200 -13.82 9.81 3.49
C LYS A 200 -14.12 8.30 3.44
N GLN A 201 -13.49 7.58 2.52
CA GLN A 201 -13.68 6.14 2.39
C GLN A 201 -12.97 5.34 3.49
N ASN A 202 -11.84 5.83 4.01
CA ASN A 202 -11.11 5.19 5.12
C ASN A 202 -11.76 5.39 6.51
N SER A 203 -12.63 6.40 6.66
CA SER A 203 -13.24 6.76 7.96
C SER A 203 -14.60 6.09 8.20
N LYS A 204 -14.99 5.13 7.35
CA LYS A 204 -16.19 4.30 7.52
C LYS A 204 -15.78 2.91 7.98
#